data_AF-A0A4Q5CA41-F1
#
_entry.id   AF-A0A4Q5CA41-F1
#
_cell.length_a   1.000
_cell.length_b   1.000
_cell.length_c   1.000
_cell.angle_alpha   90.00
_cell.angle_beta   90.00
_cell.angle_gamma   90.00
#
_symmetry.space_group_name_H-M   'P 1'
#
loop_
_entity.id
_entity.type
_entity.pdbx_description
1 polymer ?
#
loop_
_entity_poly.entity_id
_entity_poly.type
_entity_poly.pdbx_seq_one_letter_code
_entity_poly.pdbx_strand_id
1 'polypeptide(L)'
;MEDELVKEQPVYEIQKVKLKNNQVTADYTERFVEANYKNEVTKSSQQFVHPDLLYAMSLLKTHAVKICEMQEAGVVNIENPSDDDLNEKLKNIVVTGYSKGGSDESAGVSIQAQKLLKSGQVLNLSVPFTKFEDESGEGYPYGDALKQAVSRLDYEVDAYLFGGKYGIKQESFDFDVPEEADITGEAEPKPKKRGRKKKAEMEDVAEEIKAFDEFA
;
A
#
# COMPACT_ATOMS: atom_id res chain seq x y z
N MET A 1 -48.20 -7.18 -12.41
CA MET A 1 -47.42 -6.07 -11.85
C MET A 1 -46.35 -6.75 -11.04
N GLU A 2 -45.18 -6.94 -11.65
CA GLU A 2 -44.01 -7.42 -10.93
C GLU A 2 -43.58 -6.26 -10.04
N ASP A 3 -43.79 -6.40 -8.73
CA ASP A 3 -43.15 -5.54 -7.75
C ASP A 3 -41.65 -5.70 -7.93
N GLU A 4 -41.02 -4.75 -8.64
CA GLU A 4 -39.59 -4.54 -8.58
C GLU A 4 -39.26 -4.30 -7.10
N LEU A 5 -38.82 -5.35 -6.41
CA LEU A 5 -38.09 -5.19 -5.15
C LEU A 5 -36.91 -4.28 -5.46
N VAL A 6 -37.07 -3.00 -5.14
CA VAL A 6 -35.96 -2.06 -5.02
C VAL A 6 -35.06 -2.66 -3.96
N LYS A 7 -34.07 -3.46 -4.38
CA LYS A 7 -33.05 -3.97 -3.49
C LYS A 7 -32.34 -2.75 -2.94
N GLU A 8 -32.52 -2.49 -1.65
CA GLU A 8 -31.74 -1.47 -0.95
C GLU A 8 -30.27 -1.60 -1.35
N GLN A 9 -29.64 -0.45 -1.63
CA GLN A 9 -28.20 -0.44 -1.76
C GLN A 9 -27.62 -0.59 -0.35
N PRO A 10 -26.85 -1.65 -0.07
CA PRO A 10 -26.22 -1.80 1.22
C PRO A 10 -25.22 -0.67 1.45
N VAL A 11 -25.18 -0.14 2.67
CA VAL A 11 -24.13 0.80 3.07
C VAL A 11 -22.91 -0.03 3.45
N TYR A 12 -21.81 0.16 2.70
CA TYR A 12 -20.54 -0.50 2.96
C TYR A 12 -19.74 0.30 3.98
N GLU A 13 -19.37 -0.35 5.08
CA GLU A 13 -18.49 0.25 6.08
C GLU A 13 -17.24 -0.61 6.24
N ILE A 14 -16.12 -0.13 5.70
CA ILE A 14 -14.83 -0.81 5.81
C ILE A 14 -14.43 -0.84 7.28
N GLN A 15 -14.08 -2.01 7.82
CA GLN A 15 -13.65 -2.18 9.21
C GLN A 15 -12.14 -2.42 9.28
N LYS A 16 -11.63 -3.25 8.37
CA LYS A 16 -10.23 -3.66 8.38
C LYS A 16 -9.71 -3.84 6.98
N VAL A 17 -8.47 -3.45 6.77
CA VAL A 17 -7.79 -3.64 5.49
C VAL A 17 -6.41 -4.21 5.76
N LYS A 18 -6.04 -5.21 4.99
CA LYS A 18 -4.72 -5.82 4.96
C LYS A 18 -4.19 -5.79 3.55
N LEU A 19 -2.97 -5.30 3.40
CA LEU A 19 -2.21 -5.29 2.17
C LEU A 19 -1.07 -6.30 2.29
N LYS A 20 -1.05 -7.26 1.37
CA LYS A 20 0.01 -8.27 1.28
C LYS A 20 0.34 -8.50 -0.19
N ASN A 21 1.61 -8.39 -0.56
CA ASN A 21 2.09 -8.64 -1.93
C ASN A 21 1.30 -7.86 -3.01
N ASN A 22 1.04 -6.57 -2.78
CA ASN A 22 0.21 -5.72 -3.67
C ASN A 22 -1.21 -6.24 -3.90
N GLN A 23 -1.75 -7.03 -2.96
CA GLN A 23 -3.12 -7.50 -2.94
C GLN A 23 -3.79 -7.00 -1.65
N VAL A 24 -5.04 -6.58 -1.78
CA VAL A 24 -5.84 -6.09 -0.65
C VAL A 24 -6.86 -7.14 -0.24
N THR A 25 -6.90 -7.39 1.06
CA THR A 25 -7.98 -8.08 1.74
C THR A 25 -8.65 -7.09 2.67
N ALA A 26 -9.94 -6.84 2.46
CA ALA A 26 -10.72 -5.94 3.28
C ALA A 26 -11.87 -6.69 3.95
N ASP A 27 -12.07 -6.41 5.23
CA ASP A 27 -13.25 -6.79 5.99
C ASP A 27 -14.14 -5.56 6.07
N TYR A 28 -15.37 -5.67 5.57
CA TYR A 28 -16.37 -4.60 5.61
C TYR A 28 -17.71 -5.16 6.08
N THR A 29 -18.51 -4.28 6.65
CA THR A 29 -19.90 -4.59 7.01
C THR A 29 -20.85 -4.02 5.98
N GLU A 30 -21.77 -4.84 5.50
CA GLU A 30 -22.92 -4.41 4.70
C GLU A 30 -24.09 -4.16 5.65
N ARG A 31 -24.50 -2.90 5.78
CA ARG A 31 -25.66 -2.53 6.58
C ARG A 31 -26.87 -2.34 5.67
N PHE A 32 -27.92 -3.13 5.90
CA PHE A 32 -29.22 -2.98 5.25
C PHE A 32 -30.14 -2.18 6.17
N VAL A 33 -30.53 -0.98 5.74
CA VAL A 33 -31.17 0.02 6.62
C VAL A 33 -32.64 -0.34 6.86
N GLU A 34 -33.37 -0.76 5.82
CA GLU A 34 -34.77 -1.21 5.92
C GLU A 34 -34.88 -2.62 6.49
N ALA A 35 -33.96 -3.53 6.14
CA ALA A 35 -34.01 -4.91 6.60
C ALA A 35 -33.40 -5.13 8.01
N ASN A 36 -32.75 -4.11 8.56
CA ASN A 36 -32.20 -4.05 9.93
C ASN A 36 -31.31 -5.25 10.32
N TYR A 37 -30.52 -5.75 9.37
CA TYR A 37 -29.46 -6.72 9.61
C TYR A 37 -28.13 -6.21 9.04
N LYS A 38 -27.04 -6.75 9.59
CA LYS A 38 -25.67 -6.46 9.16
C LYS A 38 -25.00 -7.75 8.72
N ASN A 39 -24.32 -7.72 7.58
CA ASN A 39 -23.44 -8.81 7.16
C ASN A 39 -22.00 -8.39 7.36
N GLU A 40 -21.20 -9.27 7.95
CA GLU A 40 -19.74 -9.13 7.97
C GLU A 40 -19.17 -9.88 6.77
N VAL A 41 -18.51 -9.16 5.87
CA VAL A 41 -17.98 -9.70 4.62
C VAL A 41 -16.48 -9.47 4.57
N THR A 42 -15.73 -10.56 4.37
CA THR A 42 -14.31 -10.49 4.02
C THR A 42 -14.15 -10.69 2.52
N LYS A 43 -13.60 -9.69 1.84
CA LYS A 43 -13.29 -9.75 0.40
C LYS A 43 -11.79 -9.64 0.18
N SER A 44 -11.21 -10.63 -0.47
CA SER A 44 -9.85 -10.59 -0.98
C SER A 44 -9.88 -10.44 -2.50
N SER A 45 -9.00 -9.60 -3.04
CA SER A 45 -8.80 -9.46 -4.49
C SER A 45 -7.35 -9.72 -4.84
N GLN A 46 -7.13 -10.55 -5.86
CA GLN A 46 -5.79 -10.85 -6.40
C GLN A 46 -5.31 -9.79 -7.41
N GLN A 47 -6.17 -8.83 -7.75
CA GLN A 47 -5.81 -7.74 -8.64
C GLN A 47 -4.71 -6.88 -8.01
N PHE A 48 -3.91 -6.23 -8.85
CA PHE A 48 -2.88 -5.34 -8.36
C PHE A 48 -3.51 -4.06 -7.80
N VAL A 49 -2.96 -3.62 -6.68
CA VAL A 49 -3.33 -2.35 -6.06
C VAL A 49 -2.92 -1.18 -6.96
N HIS A 50 -3.80 -0.18 -7.08
CA HIS A 50 -3.48 1.07 -7.77
C HIS A 50 -2.45 1.90 -6.98
N PRO A 51 -1.50 2.61 -7.62
CA PRO A 51 -0.50 3.44 -6.92
C PRO A 51 -1.11 4.46 -5.96
N ASP A 52 -2.29 5.01 -6.24
CA ASP A 52 -2.99 5.94 -5.34
C ASP A 52 -3.32 5.31 -3.98
N LEU A 53 -3.68 4.02 -3.95
CA LEU A 53 -3.95 3.30 -2.70
C LEU A 53 -2.64 3.04 -1.93
N LEU A 54 -1.54 2.74 -2.63
CA LEU A 54 -0.22 2.61 -2.01
C LEU A 54 0.23 3.94 -1.39
N TYR A 55 -0.03 5.06 -2.06
CA TYR A 55 0.23 6.39 -1.54
C TYR A 55 -0.66 6.70 -0.32
N ALA A 56 -1.96 6.36 -0.36
CA ALA A 56 -2.82 6.53 0.80
C ALA A 56 -2.34 5.72 2.02
N MET A 57 -1.81 4.50 1.78
CA MET A 57 -1.19 3.67 2.83
C MET A 57 0.14 4.27 3.33
N SER A 58 0.91 4.91 2.47
CA SER A 58 2.21 5.50 2.85
C SER A 58 2.04 6.71 3.78
N LEU A 59 0.93 7.45 3.67
CA LEU A 59 0.57 8.52 4.61
C LEU A 59 0.45 8.01 6.06
N LEU A 60 -0.02 6.77 6.27
CA LEU A 60 -0.11 6.18 7.61
C LEU A 60 1.27 5.87 8.23
N LYS A 61 2.36 5.86 7.43
CA LYS A 61 3.71 5.62 7.96
C LYS A 61 4.09 6.66 9.00
N THR A 62 3.84 7.95 8.74
CA THR A 62 4.20 9.04 9.66
C THR A 62 3.50 8.89 11.01
N HIS A 63 2.21 8.55 10.97
CA HIS A 63 1.41 8.31 12.16
C HIS A 63 1.89 7.07 12.92
N ALA A 64 2.15 5.96 12.23
CA ALA A 64 2.65 4.73 12.84
C ALA A 64 3.98 4.98 13.60
N VAL A 65 4.91 5.72 12.99
CA VAL A 65 6.20 6.08 13.58
C VAL A 65 6.01 6.98 14.80
N LYS A 66 5.12 7.97 14.71
CA LYS A 66 4.87 8.93 15.78
C LYS A 66 4.19 8.28 16.98
N ILE A 67 3.17 7.46 16.76
CA ILE A 67 2.42 6.77 17.80
C ILE A 67 3.32 5.74 18.51
N CYS A 68 4.19 5.05 17.77
CA CYS A 68 5.17 4.13 18.35
C CYS A 68 6.43 4.82 18.91
N GLU A 69 6.44 6.16 19.02
CA GLU A 69 7.54 6.97 19.58
C GLU A 69 8.92 6.65 18.97
N MET A 70 8.96 6.34 17.68
CA MET A 70 10.20 5.93 17.03
C MET A 70 11.09 7.14 16.72
N GLN A 71 12.40 6.90 16.58
CA GLN A 71 13.38 7.96 16.33
C GLN A 71 13.11 8.71 15.01
N GLU A 72 12.54 8.04 14.01
CA GLU A 72 12.20 8.65 12.73
C GLU A 72 11.08 9.69 12.83
N ALA A 73 10.29 9.71 13.92
CA ALA A 73 9.22 10.68 14.12
C ALA A 73 9.73 12.12 14.27
N GLY A 74 11.00 12.30 14.64
CA GLY A 74 11.61 13.62 14.84
C GLY A 74 12.03 14.32 13.55
N VAL A 75 12.08 13.60 12.41
CA VAL A 75 12.61 14.13 11.13
C VAL A 75 11.57 14.27 10.03
N VAL A 76 10.32 13.85 10.29
CA VAL A 76 9.21 13.85 9.33
C VAL A 76 8.10 14.80 9.75
N ASN A 77 7.44 15.40 8.77
CA ASN A 77 6.21 16.15 9.01
C ASN A 77 5.02 15.18 9.06
N ILE A 78 4.25 15.22 10.16
CA ILE A 78 3.15 14.28 10.41
C ILE A 78 1.85 14.75 9.77
N GLU A 79 1.54 16.05 9.82
CA GLU A 79 0.31 16.61 9.26
C GLU A 79 0.33 16.62 7.74
N ASN A 80 1.47 17.02 7.17
CA ASN A 80 1.65 17.13 5.73
C ASN A 80 3.01 16.53 5.34
N PRO A 81 3.11 15.19 5.28
CA PRO A 81 4.32 14.53 4.83
C PRO A 81 4.64 14.88 3.38
N SER A 82 5.91 15.18 3.10
CA SER A 82 6.41 15.25 1.72
C SER A 82 6.71 13.86 1.18
N ASP A 83 6.83 13.73 -0.14
CA ASP A 83 7.21 12.47 -0.78
C ASP A 83 8.59 11.97 -0.30
N ASP A 84 9.51 12.90 0.01
CA ASP A 84 10.83 12.59 0.59
C ASP A 84 10.70 11.99 2.00
N ASP A 85 9.77 12.50 2.82
CA ASP A 85 9.49 11.93 4.15
C ASP A 85 9.01 10.47 4.04
N LEU A 86 8.12 10.20 3.09
CA LEU A 86 7.50 8.89 2.88
C LEU A 86 8.44 7.85 2.25
N ASN A 87 9.24 8.28 1.28
CA ASN A 87 9.99 7.38 0.39
C ASN A 87 11.48 7.30 0.73
N GLU A 88 12.08 8.33 1.34
CA GLU A 88 13.50 8.30 1.74
C GLU A 88 13.66 8.11 3.24
N LYS A 89 13.01 8.97 4.04
CA LYS A 89 13.16 8.93 5.50
C LYS A 89 12.44 7.73 6.13
N LEU A 90 11.27 7.38 5.61
CA LEU A 90 10.45 6.25 6.08
C LEU A 90 10.49 5.03 5.15
N LYS A 91 11.53 4.92 4.31
CA LYS A 91 11.69 3.78 3.37
C LYS A 91 11.72 2.41 4.04
N ASN A 92 12.27 2.37 5.25
CA ASN A 92 12.38 1.14 6.03
C ASN A 92 11.05 0.74 6.66
N ILE A 93 9.97 1.53 6.52
CA ILE A 93 8.67 1.29 7.17
C ILE A 93 7.62 1.09 6.09
N VAL A 94 6.91 -0.03 6.21
CA VAL A 94 5.85 -0.43 5.30
C VAL A 94 4.58 -0.66 6.11
N VAL A 95 3.51 0.04 5.77
CA VAL A 95 2.20 -0.19 6.39
C VAL A 95 1.54 -1.37 5.67
N THR A 96 1.17 -2.40 6.44
CA THR A 96 0.58 -3.64 5.92
C THR A 96 -0.92 -3.71 6.19
N GLY A 97 -1.49 -2.80 6.96
CA GLY A 97 -2.92 -2.74 7.17
C GLY A 97 -3.35 -1.76 8.24
N TYR A 98 -4.66 -1.61 8.36
CA TYR A 98 -5.28 -0.86 9.45
C TYR A 98 -6.61 -1.52 9.82
N SER A 99 -7.05 -1.28 11.04
CA SER A 99 -8.38 -1.64 11.51
C SER A 99 -8.97 -0.47 12.27
N LYS A 100 -10.15 -0.05 11.86
CA LYS A 100 -10.95 0.92 12.58
C LYS A 100 -11.65 0.22 13.76
N GLY A 101 -11.90 0.98 14.80
CA GLY A 101 -12.59 0.49 15.98
C GLY A 101 -13.19 1.63 16.78
N GLY A 102 -14.09 1.27 17.70
CA GLY A 102 -14.85 2.24 18.48
C GLY A 102 -16.01 2.85 17.70
N SER A 103 -16.84 3.63 18.39
CA SER A 103 -18.00 4.34 17.85
C SER A 103 -17.96 5.79 18.31
N ASP A 104 -18.40 6.70 17.45
CA ASP A 104 -18.53 8.14 17.73
C ASP A 104 -17.28 8.74 18.39
N GLU A 105 -17.37 9.21 19.63
CA GLU A 105 -16.28 9.81 20.43
C GLU A 105 -15.14 8.84 20.78
N SER A 106 -15.38 7.53 20.65
CA SER A 106 -14.36 6.50 20.83
C SER A 106 -13.82 5.95 19.50
N ALA A 107 -14.18 6.56 18.37
CA ALA A 107 -13.67 6.17 17.07
C ALA A 107 -12.15 6.35 16.99
N GLY A 108 -11.49 5.32 16.49
CA GLY A 108 -10.06 5.29 16.34
C GLY A 108 -9.60 4.22 15.38
N VAL A 109 -8.28 4.11 15.27
CA VAL A 109 -7.64 3.17 14.36
C VAL A 109 -6.47 2.48 15.04
N SER A 110 -6.26 1.21 14.71
CA SER A 110 -5.01 0.49 14.96
C SER A 110 -4.36 0.22 13.61
N ILE A 111 -3.07 0.51 13.52
CA ILE A 111 -2.28 0.35 12.29
C ILE A 111 -1.38 -0.87 12.46
N GLN A 112 -1.22 -1.64 11.39
CA GLN A 112 -0.27 -2.73 11.30
C GLN A 112 0.81 -2.32 10.31
N ALA A 113 2.07 -2.36 10.76
CA ALA A 113 3.21 -1.96 9.95
C ALA A 113 4.36 -2.95 10.14
N GLN A 114 5.36 -2.85 9.26
CA GLN A 114 6.58 -3.62 9.29
C GLN A 114 7.75 -2.65 9.14
N LYS A 115 8.79 -2.85 9.94
CA LYS A 115 10.04 -2.09 9.84
C LYS A 115 11.20 -3.00 9.49
N LEU A 116 11.91 -2.68 8.43
CA LEU A 116 13.19 -3.31 8.09
C LEU A 116 14.28 -2.71 8.97
N LEU A 117 14.89 -3.55 9.80
CA LEU A 117 16.00 -3.14 10.66
C LEU A 117 17.32 -3.13 9.86
N LYS A 118 18.30 -2.37 10.33
CA LYS A 118 19.66 -2.34 9.74
C LYS A 118 20.35 -3.71 9.75
N SER A 119 19.89 -4.64 10.60
CA SER A 119 20.34 -6.03 10.64
C SER A 119 19.77 -6.89 9.51
N GLY A 120 18.88 -6.35 8.66
CA GLY A 120 18.14 -7.11 7.64
C GLY A 120 16.93 -7.86 8.17
N GLN A 121 16.68 -7.84 9.48
CA GLN A 121 15.51 -8.46 10.08
C GLN A 121 14.27 -7.59 9.92
N VAL A 122 13.11 -8.22 9.71
CA VAL A 122 11.81 -7.54 9.65
C VAL A 122 11.15 -7.55 11.03
N LEU A 123 10.88 -6.35 11.56
CA LEU A 123 10.13 -6.15 12.80
C LEU A 123 8.67 -5.89 12.46
N ASN A 124 7.76 -6.76 12.92
CA ASN A 124 6.32 -6.50 12.83
C ASN A 124 5.92 -5.50 13.93
N LEU A 125 5.37 -4.37 13.52
CA LEU A 125 4.89 -3.28 14.38
C LEU A 125 3.36 -3.35 14.46
N SER A 126 2.84 -3.60 15.67
CA SER A 126 1.43 -3.40 15.97
C SER A 126 1.28 -2.06 16.66
N VAL A 127 0.73 -1.08 15.96
CA VAL A 127 0.52 0.27 16.48
C VAL A 127 -0.67 0.23 17.46
N PRO A 128 -0.53 0.79 18.67
CA PRO A 128 -1.61 0.81 19.65
C PRO A 128 -2.84 1.54 19.09
N PHE A 129 -4.01 1.13 19.55
CA PHE A 129 -5.27 1.76 19.16
C PHE A 129 -5.26 3.23 19.56
N THR A 130 -5.42 4.09 18.57
CA THR A 130 -5.33 5.55 18.73
C THR A 130 -6.66 6.16 18.32
N LYS A 131 -7.27 6.92 19.24
CA LYS A 131 -8.51 7.65 18.99
C LYS A 131 -8.25 8.87 18.08
N PHE A 132 -9.22 9.20 17.24
CA PHE A 132 -9.12 10.39 16.39
C PHE A 132 -9.38 11.68 17.16
N GLU A 133 -10.33 11.63 18.11
CA GLU A 133 -10.72 12.76 18.93
C GLU A 133 -10.58 12.34 20.40
N ASP A 134 -10.03 13.23 21.22
CA ASP A 134 -9.99 13.06 22.68
C ASP A 134 -10.36 14.39 23.33
N GLU A 135 -11.53 14.42 23.96
CA GLU A 135 -12.04 15.58 24.68
C GLU A 135 -11.14 16.00 25.84
N SER A 136 -10.29 15.08 26.32
CA SER A 136 -9.38 15.31 27.45
C SER A 136 -8.17 16.16 27.08
N GLY A 137 -7.88 16.36 25.77
CA GLY A 137 -6.71 17.10 25.28
C GLY A 137 -5.37 16.37 25.49
N GLU A 138 -5.37 15.18 26.09
CA GLU A 138 -4.21 14.29 26.24
C GLU A 138 -4.08 13.26 25.10
N GLY A 139 -5.01 13.30 24.15
CA GLY A 139 -5.05 12.39 23.01
C GLY A 139 -3.94 12.66 22.01
N TYR A 140 -3.95 11.84 20.96
CA TYR A 140 -2.98 11.96 19.88
C TYR A 140 -3.07 13.34 19.21
N PRO A 141 -2.01 14.17 19.25
CA PRO A 141 -2.09 15.57 18.78
C PRO A 141 -2.45 15.72 17.30
N TYR A 142 -2.20 14.67 16.51
CA TYR A 142 -2.46 14.65 15.07
C TYR A 142 -3.67 13.78 14.72
N GLY A 143 -4.65 13.69 15.63
CA GLY A 143 -5.87 12.92 15.47
C GLY A 143 -6.67 13.29 14.23
N ASP A 144 -6.81 14.59 13.94
CA ASP A 144 -7.47 15.09 12.73
C ASP A 144 -6.77 14.66 11.44
N ALA A 145 -5.45 14.81 11.38
CA ALA A 145 -4.64 14.39 10.23
C ALA A 145 -4.73 12.86 10.02
N LEU A 146 -4.71 12.10 11.12
CA LEU A 146 -4.89 10.65 11.09
C LEU A 146 -6.28 10.26 10.56
N LYS A 147 -7.33 10.96 10.99
CA LYS A 147 -8.71 10.75 10.51
C LYS A 147 -8.80 11.02 9.01
N GLN A 148 -8.21 12.11 8.53
CA GLN A 148 -8.18 12.45 7.10
C GLN A 148 -7.41 11.41 6.27
N ALA A 149 -6.26 10.94 6.76
CA ALA A 149 -5.48 9.90 6.09
C ALA A 149 -6.27 8.59 5.99
N VAL A 150 -6.96 8.18 7.07
CA VAL A 150 -7.81 6.99 7.08
C VAL A 150 -9.03 7.17 6.15
N SER A 151 -9.69 8.32 6.16
CA SER A 151 -10.84 8.58 5.25
C SER A 151 -10.43 8.56 3.77
N ARG A 152 -9.25 9.10 3.44
CA ARG A 152 -8.71 9.01 2.08
C ARG A 152 -8.42 7.55 1.69
N LEU A 153 -7.90 6.78 2.63
CA LEU A 153 -7.61 5.37 2.41
C LEU A 153 -8.88 4.53 2.26
N ASP A 154 -9.92 4.80 3.06
CA ASP A 154 -11.24 4.18 2.89
C ASP A 154 -11.81 4.43 1.49
N TYR A 155 -11.70 5.67 0.99
CA TYR A 155 -12.16 6.02 -0.35
C TYR A 155 -11.43 5.23 -1.45
N GLU A 156 -10.10 5.11 -1.36
CA GLU A 156 -9.34 4.35 -2.35
C GLU A 156 -9.60 2.83 -2.25
N VAL A 157 -9.85 2.30 -1.04
CA VAL A 157 -10.21 0.89 -0.85
C VAL A 157 -11.61 0.62 -1.42
N ASP A 158 -12.57 1.51 -1.22
CA ASP A 158 -13.90 1.42 -1.83
C ASP A 158 -13.81 1.45 -3.37
N ALA A 159 -13.02 2.38 -3.92
CA ALA A 159 -12.77 2.48 -5.36
C ALA A 159 -12.05 1.23 -5.92
N TYR A 160 -11.18 0.59 -5.13
CA TYR A 160 -10.53 -0.67 -5.49
C TYR A 160 -11.51 -1.85 -5.46
N LEU A 161 -12.33 -1.97 -4.41
CA LEU A 161 -13.21 -3.13 -4.20
C LEU A 161 -14.49 -3.11 -5.05
N PHE A 162 -15.05 -1.92 -5.29
CA PHE A 162 -16.34 -1.73 -5.96
C PHE A 162 -16.24 -0.86 -7.21
N GLY A 163 -15.32 0.12 -7.22
CA GLY A 163 -15.10 1.02 -8.36
C GLY A 163 -14.24 0.46 -9.50
N GLY A 164 -13.59 -0.69 -9.31
CA GLY A 164 -12.74 -1.31 -10.33
C GLY A 164 -11.43 -0.55 -10.61
N LYS A 165 -10.99 0.34 -9.71
CA LYS A 165 -9.66 0.98 -9.80
C LYS A 165 -8.57 0.01 -9.33
N TYR A 166 -8.25 -0.96 -10.17
CA TYR A 166 -7.09 -1.83 -9.98
C TYR A 166 -5.94 -1.42 -10.90
N GLY A 167 -4.71 -1.62 -10.42
CA GLY A 167 -3.51 -1.46 -11.23
C GLY A 167 -3.51 -2.48 -12.37
N ILE A 168 -3.29 -2.00 -13.59
CA ILE A 168 -3.06 -2.87 -14.74
C ILE A 168 -1.60 -3.28 -14.68
N LYS A 169 -1.33 -4.60 -14.62
CA LYS A 169 0.03 -5.11 -14.80
C LYS A 169 0.42 -4.78 -16.24
N GLN A 170 1.40 -3.91 -16.42
CA GLN A 170 1.96 -3.66 -17.74
C GLN A 170 2.65 -4.95 -18.18
N GLU A 171 1.98 -5.76 -19.01
CA GLU A 171 2.68 -6.78 -19.77
C GLU A 171 3.67 -6.05 -20.70
N SER A 172 4.89 -6.57 -20.78
CA SER A 172 5.90 -6.05 -21.70
C SER A 172 5.30 -6.02 -23.10
N PHE A 173 5.10 -4.84 -23.65
CA PHE A 173 4.88 -4.71 -25.08
C PHE A 173 6.19 -5.08 -25.76
N ASP A 174 6.24 -6.23 -26.42
CA ASP A 174 7.25 -6.51 -27.43
C ASP A 174 7.00 -5.51 -28.57
N PHE A 175 7.71 -4.40 -28.53
CA PHE A 175 7.81 -3.51 -29.68
C PHE A 175 8.62 -4.29 -30.70
N ASP A 176 7.95 -4.93 -31.67
CA ASP A 176 8.60 -5.43 -32.88
C ASP A 176 9.32 -4.24 -33.51
N VAL A 177 10.63 -4.15 -33.23
CA VAL A 177 11.52 -3.18 -33.86
C VAL A 177 11.47 -3.49 -35.35
N PRO A 178 10.91 -2.63 -36.20
CA PRO A 178 11.04 -2.85 -37.63
C PRO A 178 12.53 -2.87 -37.95
N GLU A 179 12.98 -3.94 -38.63
CA GLU A 179 14.34 -4.07 -39.15
C GLU A 179 14.76 -2.74 -39.76
N GLU A 180 15.83 -2.17 -39.22
CA GLU A 180 16.35 -0.86 -39.60
C GLU A 180 16.49 -0.77 -41.12
N ALA A 181 15.83 0.22 -41.71
CA ALA A 181 16.18 0.68 -43.03
C ALA A 181 17.56 1.35 -42.96
N ASP A 182 18.52 0.71 -43.64
CA ASP A 182 19.89 1.14 -43.94
C ASP A 182 20.11 2.67 -43.90
N ILE A 183 20.86 3.14 -42.90
CA ILE A 183 21.69 4.34 -43.04
C ILE A 183 23.15 3.90 -43.06
N THR A 184 23.74 4.03 -44.24
CA THR A 184 25.12 3.70 -44.59
C THR A 184 26.07 4.75 -44.01
N GLY A 185 27.12 4.31 -43.33
CA GLY A 185 28.12 5.21 -42.73
C GLY A 185 29.31 4.50 -42.11
N GLU A 186 30.10 3.85 -42.97
CA GLU A 186 31.54 3.52 -42.87
C GLU A 186 32.16 2.87 -41.61
N ALA A 187 32.90 1.80 -41.88
CA ALA A 187 33.53 0.88 -40.94
C ALA A 187 34.95 1.28 -40.57
N GLU A 188 35.34 1.08 -39.30
CA GLU A 188 36.73 0.80 -38.90
C GLU A 188 36.82 -0.23 -37.75
N PRO A 189 37.94 -0.98 -37.63
CA PRO A 189 37.91 -2.42 -37.36
C PRO A 189 38.15 -2.84 -35.88
N LYS A 190 37.50 -3.95 -35.50
CA LYS A 190 37.71 -4.70 -34.25
C LYS A 190 39.07 -5.43 -34.21
N PRO A 191 39.74 -5.57 -33.05
CA PRO A 191 40.63 -6.69 -32.80
C PRO A 191 39.87 -7.87 -32.14
N LYS A 192 40.04 -9.09 -32.67
CA LYS A 192 39.44 -10.34 -32.18
C LYS A 192 40.32 -11.07 -31.15
N LYS A 193 39.68 -11.43 -30.03
CA LYS A 193 39.65 -12.73 -29.29
C LYS A 193 40.94 -13.41 -28.80
N ARG A 194 40.94 -13.79 -27.51
CA ARG A 194 41.26 -15.15 -27.00
C ARG A 194 40.41 -15.43 -25.75
N GLY A 195 39.72 -16.58 -25.72
CA GLY A 195 38.71 -16.91 -24.69
C GLY A 195 39.17 -17.91 -23.62
N ARG A 196 38.26 -18.23 -22.67
CA ARG A 196 37.87 -19.58 -22.19
C ARG A 196 37.27 -19.53 -20.75
N LYS A 197 36.01 -19.95 -20.64
CA LYS A 197 35.31 -20.61 -19.50
C LYS A 197 35.44 -20.04 -18.07
N LYS A 198 34.33 -19.55 -17.51
CA LYS A 198 33.65 -20.16 -16.34
C LYS A 198 32.22 -19.62 -16.23
N LYS A 199 31.26 -20.45 -16.67
CA LYS A 199 29.82 -20.29 -16.56
C LYS A 199 29.40 -21.35 -15.54
N ALA A 200 28.95 -20.95 -14.35
CA ALA A 200 28.19 -21.78 -13.38
C ALA A 200 28.07 -21.19 -11.96
N GLU A 201 28.78 -20.11 -11.57
CA GLU A 201 28.75 -19.64 -10.16
C GLU A 201 28.32 -18.16 -9.98
N MET A 202 27.87 -17.48 -11.05
CA MET A 202 27.37 -16.08 -10.99
C MET A 202 25.87 -15.94 -11.29
N GLU A 203 25.16 -17.03 -11.61
CA GLU A 203 23.70 -16.99 -11.83
C GLU A 203 22.94 -17.04 -10.49
N ASP A 204 23.36 -17.86 -9.51
CA ASP A 204 22.65 -17.95 -8.22
C ASP A 204 22.72 -16.67 -7.36
N VAL A 205 23.81 -15.90 -7.43
CA VAL A 205 23.94 -14.65 -6.66
C VAL A 205 23.14 -13.50 -7.29
N ALA A 206 22.88 -13.56 -8.60
CA ALA A 206 22.09 -12.54 -9.29
C ALA A 206 20.57 -12.76 -9.15
N GLU A 207 20.12 -14.00 -8.92
CA GLU A 207 18.71 -14.30 -8.64
C GLU A 207 18.28 -13.90 -7.23
N GLU A 208 19.13 -14.00 -6.21
CA GLU A 208 18.77 -13.54 -4.86
C GLU A 208 18.69 -12.01 -4.72
N ILE A 209 19.46 -11.24 -5.51
CA ILE A 209 19.45 -9.77 -5.42
C ILE A 209 18.22 -9.17 -6.11
N LYS A 210 17.64 -9.84 -7.11
CA LYS A 210 16.43 -9.36 -7.81
C LYS A 210 15.13 -9.57 -7.04
N ALA A 211 15.14 -10.30 -5.92
CA ALA A 211 13.94 -10.53 -5.12
C ALA A 211 13.63 -9.39 -4.13
N PHE A 212 14.49 -8.38 -3.98
CA PHE A 212 14.34 -7.37 -2.93
C PHE A 212 14.22 -5.92 -3.40
N ASP A 213 14.26 -5.64 -4.71
CA ASP A 213 14.29 -4.24 -5.17
C ASP A 213 13.57 -4.03 -6.51
N GLU A 214 12.25 -4.25 -6.53
CA GLU A 214 11.43 -3.72 -7.63
C GLU A 214 10.00 -3.36 -7.24
N PHE A 215 9.69 -3.01 -5.98
CA PHE A 215 8.45 -2.28 -5.61
C PHE A 215 8.57 -1.72 -4.17
N ALA A 216 9.50 -0.80 -3.95
CA ALA A 216 9.49 0.11 -2.79
C ALA A 216 9.42 1.55 -3.28
#